data_AF-A0A536FU80-F1
#
_entry.id   AF-A0A536FU80-F1
#
_cell.length_a   1.000
_cell.length_b   1.000
_cell.length_c   1.000
_cell.angle_alpha   90.00
_cell.angle_beta   90.00
_cell.angle_gamma   90.00
#
_symmetry.space_group_name_H-M   'P 1'
#
loop_
_entity.id
_entity.type
_entity.pdbx_description
1 polymer ?
#
loop_
_entity_poly.entity_id
_entity_poly.type
_entity_poly.pdbx_seq_one_letter_code
_entity_poly.pdbx_strand_id
1 'polypeptide(L)'
;MAAQPQLRYCGRCGAPLPPGATFCGRCGTPVATAAVAQPVYRYAPPPAYPTARQYKLAPAMIAGGLVLILIVVAVIVGAFAASQFAGGGHAPCTVNCSPKFVAPLAEEATFRSSTYRFQVNYSSAWTVRAQDATGVTLGTRVGSVQVTGSSGGSPDRALQSTVSGLPSSKWQDVTLVGNLMGAHIGDQDGAGAVYSANLVGSSQTATKVRFAVIAATKGGVTVVVFAVDPADPKNSPNGMPEGQEFDYLCTEFVWGQ
;
A
#
# COMPACT_ATOMS: atom_id res chain seq x y z
N MET A 1 64.47 -49.10 16.15
CA MET A 1 64.19 -49.29 14.71
C MET A 1 63.21 -48.20 14.29
N ALA A 2 63.66 -47.18 13.55
CA ALA A 2 62.86 -46.01 13.20
C ALA A 2 61.99 -46.32 11.97
N ALA A 3 60.67 -46.26 12.10
CA ALA A 3 59.75 -46.34 10.97
C ALA A 3 59.68 -44.97 10.28
N GLN A 4 60.28 -44.85 9.09
CA GLN A 4 60.20 -43.62 8.29
C GLN A 4 58.75 -43.40 7.80
N PRO A 5 58.16 -42.21 8.01
CA PRO A 5 56.78 -41.95 7.59
C PRO A 5 56.71 -41.86 6.07
N GLN A 6 55.96 -42.77 5.46
CA GLN A 6 55.66 -42.77 4.03
C GLN A 6 54.89 -41.50 3.67
N LEU A 7 55.49 -40.64 2.85
CA LEU A 7 54.87 -39.41 2.35
C LEU A 7 53.71 -39.80 1.41
N ARG A 8 52.47 -39.52 1.82
CA ARG A 8 51.27 -39.77 1.00
C ARG A 8 50.86 -38.51 0.27
N TYR A 9 50.17 -38.65 -0.86
CA TYR A 9 49.62 -37.52 -1.62
C TYR A 9 48.10 -37.60 -1.69
N CYS A 10 47.45 -36.46 -1.79
CA CYS A 10 46.01 -36.38 -1.92
C CYS A 10 45.57 -36.98 -3.25
N GLY A 11 44.72 -38.01 -3.22
CA GLY A 11 44.21 -38.65 -4.43
C GLY A 11 43.39 -37.73 -5.35
N ARG A 12 42.93 -36.58 -4.85
CA ARG A 12 42.14 -35.61 -5.64
C ARG A 12 42.96 -34.50 -6.28
N CYS A 13 43.93 -33.92 -5.57
CA CYS A 13 44.69 -32.75 -6.07
C CYS A 13 46.20 -32.96 -6.15
N GLY A 14 46.69 -34.14 -5.77
CA GLY A 14 48.12 -34.49 -5.82
C GLY A 14 49.00 -33.79 -4.78
N ALA A 15 48.45 -32.96 -3.88
CA ALA A 15 49.25 -32.28 -2.86
C ALA A 15 49.79 -33.27 -1.81
N PRO A 16 51.03 -33.09 -1.30
CA PRO A 16 51.57 -33.95 -0.25
C PRO A 16 50.75 -33.79 1.03
N LEU A 17 50.41 -34.93 1.64
CA LEU A 17 49.68 -35.02 2.88
C LEU A 17 50.67 -35.28 4.02
N PRO A 18 50.65 -34.45 5.08
CA PRO A 18 51.45 -34.75 6.25
C PRO A 18 50.96 -36.04 6.94
N PRO A 19 51.84 -36.76 7.67
CA PRO A 19 51.47 -38.01 8.33
C PRO A 19 50.28 -37.83 9.27
N GLY A 20 49.25 -38.67 9.12
CA GLY A 20 48.03 -38.63 9.96
C GLY A 20 46.99 -37.58 9.55
N ALA A 21 47.18 -36.85 8.44
CA ALA A 21 46.18 -35.91 7.96
C ALA A 21 44.84 -36.61 7.64
N THR A 22 43.77 -36.17 8.29
CA THR A 22 42.39 -36.66 8.07
C THR A 22 41.72 -35.94 6.89
N PHE A 23 42.23 -34.79 6.48
CA PHE A 23 41.75 -34.00 5.33
C PHE A 23 42.93 -33.33 4.60
N CYS A 24 42.79 -33.05 3.30
CA CYS A 24 43.79 -32.32 2.53
C CYS A 24 43.73 -30.82 2.80
N GLY A 25 44.79 -30.21 3.34
CA GLY A 25 44.83 -28.77 3.62
C GLY A 25 44.75 -27.86 2.37
N ARG A 26 45.00 -28.39 1.16
CA ARG A 26 44.94 -27.60 -0.08
C ARG A 26 43.56 -27.60 -0.74
N CYS A 27 42.86 -28.72 -0.74
CA CYS A 27 41.57 -28.86 -1.44
C CYS A 27 40.42 -29.33 -0.54
N GLY A 28 40.65 -29.52 0.75
CA GLY A 28 39.64 -29.89 1.75
C GLY A 28 39.16 -31.34 1.70
N THR A 29 39.69 -32.18 0.79
CA THR A 29 39.14 -33.53 0.59
C THR A 29 39.49 -34.45 1.76
N PRO A 30 38.52 -35.18 2.37
CA PRO A 30 38.81 -36.15 3.42
C PRO A 30 39.71 -37.27 2.93
N VAL A 31 40.71 -37.60 3.74
CA VAL A 31 41.65 -38.69 3.50
C VAL A 31 41.11 -39.89 4.27
N ALA A 32 40.42 -40.80 3.57
CA ALA A 32 39.76 -41.94 4.19
C ALA A 32 40.78 -42.86 4.89
N THR A 33 40.73 -42.92 6.22
CA THR A 33 41.42 -43.94 7.02
C THR A 33 40.53 -45.19 7.12
N ALA A 34 41.10 -46.36 6.79
CA ALA A 34 40.39 -47.64 6.74
C ALA A 34 39.62 -47.93 8.05
N ALA A 35 38.36 -48.30 7.90
CA ALA A 35 37.43 -48.58 8.99
C ALA A 35 37.84 -49.83 9.79
N VAL A 36 37.71 -49.76 11.13
CA VAL A 36 37.88 -50.90 12.03
C VAL A 36 36.48 -51.30 12.54
N ALA A 37 36.07 -52.55 12.31
CA ALA A 37 34.82 -53.10 12.81
C ALA A 37 34.92 -53.50 14.30
N GLN A 38 33.82 -53.39 15.06
CA GLN A 38 33.72 -53.80 16.47
C GLN A 38 32.37 -54.52 16.75
N PRO A 39 32.28 -55.36 17.80
CA PRO A 39 31.61 -56.65 17.75
C PRO A 39 30.28 -56.71 18.52
N VAL A 40 29.51 -57.78 18.28
CA VAL A 40 28.19 -58.04 18.89
C VAL A 40 28.35 -58.94 20.12
N TYR A 41 27.80 -58.54 21.26
CA TYR A 41 27.62 -59.42 22.43
C TYR A 41 26.15 -59.49 22.86
N ARG A 42 25.67 -60.72 23.09
CA ARG A 42 24.36 -61.06 23.68
C ARG A 42 24.59 -61.68 25.05
N TYR A 43 23.76 -61.34 26.03
CA TYR A 43 23.56 -62.18 27.22
C TYR A 43 22.09 -62.27 27.63
N ALA A 44 21.77 -63.43 28.22
CA ALA A 44 20.46 -64.03 28.41
C ALA A 44 19.80 -63.67 29.76
N PRO A 45 18.47 -63.86 29.91
CA PRO A 45 17.71 -63.32 31.04
C PRO A 45 17.55 -64.32 32.20
N PRO A 46 17.50 -63.86 33.46
CA PRO A 46 17.06 -64.66 34.59
C PRO A 46 15.60 -64.37 35.03
N PRO A 47 15.04 -65.24 35.89
CA PRO A 47 13.63 -65.66 35.85
C PRO A 47 12.67 -64.88 36.76
N ALA A 48 11.38 -65.10 36.49
CA ALA A 48 10.23 -64.44 37.12
C ALA A 48 9.73 -65.18 38.38
N TYR A 49 9.25 -64.39 39.34
CA TYR A 49 8.52 -64.81 40.54
C TYR A 49 7.31 -63.88 40.81
N PRO A 50 6.33 -64.31 41.63
CA PRO A 50 4.92 -64.27 41.25
C PRO A 50 4.16 -63.00 41.64
N THR A 51 3.02 -62.86 40.97
CA THR A 51 2.12 -61.71 40.87
C THR A 51 1.28 -61.43 42.11
N ALA A 52 1.27 -60.17 42.56
CA ALA A 52 0.31 -59.64 43.52
C ALA A 52 -1.04 -59.30 42.87
N ARG A 53 -2.10 -59.50 43.66
CA ARG A 53 -3.53 -59.39 43.34
C ARG A 53 -3.91 -57.97 42.90
N GLN A 54 -4.49 -57.86 41.71
CA GLN A 54 -4.90 -56.60 41.07
C GLN A 54 -6.16 -56.01 41.73
N TYR A 55 -6.03 -54.81 42.30
CA TYR A 55 -7.18 -53.90 42.44
C TYR A 55 -7.32 -53.11 41.14
N LYS A 56 -8.31 -53.50 40.33
CA LYS A 56 -8.79 -52.71 39.21
C LYS A 56 -9.54 -51.51 39.79
N LEU A 57 -8.95 -50.32 39.73
CA LEU A 57 -9.61 -49.00 39.68
C LEU A 57 -8.52 -47.90 39.71
N ALA A 58 -7.89 -47.63 38.55
CA ALA A 58 -7.31 -46.34 38.15
C ALA A 58 -6.30 -46.52 36.98
N PRO A 59 -6.69 -46.18 35.74
CA PRO A 59 -5.71 -45.53 34.85
C PRO A 59 -6.26 -44.40 33.97
N ALA A 60 -7.51 -43.95 34.15
CA ALA A 60 -8.07 -42.87 33.31
C ALA A 60 -7.64 -41.45 33.76
N MET A 61 -7.36 -41.23 35.04
CA MET A 61 -7.02 -39.91 35.59
C MET A 61 -5.56 -39.48 35.34
N ILE A 62 -4.62 -40.43 35.24
CA ILE A 62 -3.20 -40.12 35.00
C ILE A 62 -2.95 -39.78 33.52
N ALA A 63 -3.63 -40.48 32.58
CA ALA A 63 -3.52 -40.19 31.15
C ALA A 63 -4.19 -38.87 30.78
N GLY A 64 -5.37 -38.56 31.34
CA GLY A 64 -6.07 -37.30 31.09
C GLY A 64 -5.31 -36.07 31.60
N GLY A 65 -4.74 -36.15 32.81
CA GLY A 65 -3.94 -35.07 33.38
C GLY A 65 -2.67 -34.78 32.57
N LEU A 66 -1.96 -35.84 32.12
CA LEU A 66 -0.72 -35.68 31.36
C LEU A 66 -0.99 -35.13 29.96
N VAL A 67 -2.07 -35.56 29.30
CA VAL A 67 -2.49 -34.99 28.00
C VAL A 67 -2.90 -33.52 28.15
N LEU A 68 -3.63 -33.16 29.21
CA LEU A 68 -4.03 -31.78 29.45
C LEU A 68 -2.82 -30.88 29.75
N ILE A 69 -1.85 -31.36 30.54
CA ILE A 69 -0.59 -30.65 30.76
C ILE A 69 0.20 -30.47 29.46
N LEU A 70 0.29 -31.51 28.62
CA LEU A 70 0.97 -31.41 27.32
C LEU A 70 0.28 -30.42 26.38
N ILE A 71 -1.06 -30.38 26.35
CA ILE A 71 -1.82 -29.40 25.56
C ILE A 71 -1.57 -27.99 26.08
N VAL A 72 -1.61 -27.78 27.40
CA VAL A 72 -1.34 -26.45 28.00
C VAL A 72 0.08 -26.00 27.70
N VAL A 73 1.08 -26.88 27.83
CA VAL A 73 2.47 -26.56 27.48
C VAL A 73 2.60 -26.27 25.98
N ALA A 74 1.96 -27.03 25.10
CA ALA A 74 1.99 -26.78 23.66
C ALA A 74 1.31 -25.44 23.29
N VAL A 75 0.21 -25.07 23.95
CA VAL A 75 -0.45 -23.77 23.76
C VAL A 75 0.41 -22.64 24.29
N ILE A 76 1.05 -22.79 25.46
CA ILE A 76 1.95 -21.76 26.02
C ILE A 76 3.18 -21.60 25.13
N VAL A 77 3.82 -22.69 24.70
CA VAL A 77 4.97 -22.65 23.79
C VAL A 77 4.57 -22.13 22.42
N GLY A 78 3.40 -22.51 21.91
CA GLY A 78 2.84 -21.98 20.65
C GLY A 78 2.52 -20.50 20.73
N ALA A 79 1.93 -20.03 21.84
CA ALA A 79 1.65 -18.62 22.09
C ALA A 79 2.95 -17.81 22.29
N PHE A 80 3.95 -18.39 22.95
CA PHE A 80 5.26 -17.77 23.15
C PHE A 80 6.08 -17.75 21.84
N ALA A 81 6.00 -18.79 21.02
CA ALA A 81 6.59 -18.77 19.68
C ALA A 81 5.87 -17.75 18.80
N ALA A 82 4.54 -17.72 18.82
CA ALA A 82 3.74 -16.73 18.08
C ALA A 82 4.01 -15.30 18.54
N SER A 83 4.24 -15.04 19.84
CA SER A 83 4.62 -13.71 20.33
C SER A 83 6.04 -13.32 19.93
N GLN A 84 6.97 -14.28 19.80
CA GLN A 84 8.30 -14.04 19.24
C GLN A 84 8.27 -13.80 17.72
N PHE A 85 7.29 -14.33 16.98
CA PHE A 85 7.09 -14.06 15.56
C PHE A 85 6.23 -12.82 15.27
N ALA A 86 5.34 -12.42 16.17
CA ALA A 86 4.52 -11.19 16.05
C ALA A 86 5.21 -9.93 16.61
N GLY A 87 6.26 -10.10 17.44
CA GLY A 87 7.02 -9.03 18.09
C GLY A 87 8.33 -8.65 17.39
N GLY A 88 8.42 -8.84 16.06
CA GLY A 88 9.55 -8.37 15.25
C GLY A 88 9.59 -6.84 15.17
N GLY A 89 9.91 -6.17 16.28
CA GLY A 89 10.28 -4.76 16.30
C GLY A 89 11.64 -4.60 15.62
N HIS A 90 11.65 -4.55 14.29
CA HIS A 90 12.87 -4.24 13.54
C HIS A 90 13.33 -2.84 13.94
N ALA A 91 14.61 -2.71 14.29
CA ALA A 91 15.24 -1.41 14.45
C ALA A 91 14.98 -0.59 13.17
N PRO A 92 14.56 0.69 13.29
CA PRO A 92 14.29 1.50 12.12
C PRO A 92 15.55 1.55 11.26
N CYS A 93 15.42 1.14 10.00
CA CYS A 93 16.50 1.25 9.04
C CYS A 93 16.86 2.74 8.90
N THR A 94 18.14 3.07 9.07
CA THR A 94 18.66 4.44 9.05
C THR A 94 19.40 4.79 7.76
N VAL A 95 19.80 3.80 6.95
CA VAL A 95 20.53 3.99 5.68
C VAL A 95 20.15 2.92 4.64
N ASN A 96 20.01 3.32 3.37
CA ASN A 96 19.68 2.45 2.23
C ASN A 96 18.44 1.56 2.43
N CYS A 97 17.40 2.15 3.02
CA CYS A 97 16.14 1.47 3.22
C CYS A 97 15.37 1.42 1.90
N SER A 98 14.71 0.30 1.64
CA SER A 98 13.72 0.23 0.57
C SER A 98 12.73 1.40 0.73
N PRO A 99 12.27 2.01 -0.38
CA PRO A 99 11.25 3.05 -0.31
C PRO A 99 10.11 2.54 0.56
N LYS A 100 9.69 3.35 1.55
CA LYS A 100 8.44 3.06 2.24
C LYS A 100 7.38 2.97 1.15
N PHE A 101 6.69 1.85 1.04
CA PHE A 101 5.43 1.80 0.31
C PHE A 101 4.49 2.75 1.04
N VAL A 102 4.50 4.01 0.62
CA VAL A 102 3.45 4.98 0.92
C VAL A 102 2.15 4.36 0.37
N ALA A 103 1.02 4.67 1.00
CA ALA A 103 -0.31 4.11 0.74
C ALA A 103 -0.51 3.65 -0.72
N PRO A 104 -1.18 2.50 -0.97
CA PRO A 104 -1.45 2.04 -2.33
C PRO A 104 -1.90 3.23 -3.17
N LEU A 105 -1.27 3.39 -4.35
CA LEU A 105 -1.64 4.40 -5.35
C LEU A 105 -3.16 4.50 -5.32
N ALA A 106 -3.68 5.70 -4.99
CA ALA A 106 -5.10 5.87 -4.71
C ALA A 106 -5.87 5.16 -5.83
N GLU A 107 -6.80 4.27 -5.52
CA GLU A 107 -7.52 3.55 -6.57
C GLU A 107 -8.16 4.60 -7.51
N GLU A 108 -7.73 4.60 -8.78
CA GLU A 108 -8.07 5.64 -9.74
C GLU A 108 -9.22 5.15 -10.62
N ALA A 109 -10.23 6.00 -10.79
CA ALA A 109 -11.29 5.84 -11.77
C ALA A 109 -11.09 6.86 -12.90
N THR A 110 -11.60 6.53 -14.08
CA THR A 110 -11.38 7.33 -15.29
C THR A 110 -12.68 7.64 -16.02
N PHE A 111 -12.90 8.91 -16.33
CA PHE A 111 -13.92 9.36 -17.28
C PHE A 111 -13.27 9.73 -18.62
N ARG A 112 -13.95 9.44 -19.72
CA ARG A 112 -13.53 9.79 -21.09
C ARG A 112 -14.65 10.54 -21.80
N SER A 113 -14.36 11.76 -22.25
CA SER A 113 -15.29 12.48 -23.12
C SER A 113 -15.31 11.83 -24.50
N SER A 114 -16.47 11.41 -24.97
CA SER A 114 -16.63 10.86 -26.33
C SER A 114 -16.68 11.95 -27.41
N THR A 115 -17.12 13.16 -27.06
CA THR A 115 -17.14 14.32 -27.97
C THR A 115 -15.75 14.94 -28.13
N TYR A 116 -15.06 15.22 -27.03
CA TYR A 116 -13.83 16.01 -27.01
C TYR A 116 -12.56 15.20 -26.71
N ARG A 117 -12.70 13.88 -26.50
CA ARG A 117 -11.60 12.91 -26.41
C ARG A 117 -10.60 13.10 -25.27
N PHE A 118 -10.86 14.03 -24.35
CA PHE A 118 -10.08 14.16 -23.12
C PHE A 118 -10.43 13.08 -22.09
N GLN A 119 -9.55 12.92 -21.12
CA GLN A 119 -9.62 11.93 -20.06
C GLN A 119 -9.43 12.59 -18.70
N VAL A 120 -10.27 12.23 -17.75
CA VAL A 120 -10.24 12.73 -16.38
C VAL A 120 -9.99 11.56 -15.45
N ASN A 121 -8.84 11.57 -14.77
CA ASN A 121 -8.53 10.61 -13.71
C ASN A 121 -8.93 11.21 -12.37
N TYR A 122 -9.61 10.43 -11.54
CA TYR A 122 -10.13 10.87 -10.25
C TYR A 122 -10.15 9.71 -9.25
N SER A 123 -10.24 10.03 -7.96
CA SER A 123 -10.29 8.99 -6.92
C SER A 123 -11.55 8.12 -7.06
N SER A 124 -11.39 6.79 -7.00
CA SER A 124 -12.51 5.83 -6.99
C SER A 124 -13.46 6.03 -5.80
N ALA A 125 -13.01 6.73 -4.75
CA ALA A 125 -13.85 7.10 -3.61
C ALA A 125 -14.90 8.17 -3.96
N TRP A 126 -14.77 8.84 -5.11
CA TRP A 126 -15.73 9.84 -5.56
C TRP A 126 -16.87 9.21 -6.34
N THR A 127 -18.03 9.85 -6.24
CA THR A 127 -19.26 9.37 -6.88
C THR A 127 -19.51 10.11 -8.18
N VAL A 128 -19.80 9.40 -9.26
CA VAL A 128 -20.29 10.06 -10.49
C VAL A 128 -21.74 10.48 -10.26
N ARG A 129 -22.00 11.78 -10.14
CA ARG A 129 -23.35 12.34 -9.96
C ARG A 129 -24.07 12.51 -11.29
N ALA A 130 -23.34 12.91 -12.33
CA ALA A 130 -23.84 13.04 -13.70
C ALA A 130 -22.67 12.93 -14.68
N GLN A 131 -22.92 12.47 -15.90
CA GLN A 131 -21.94 12.50 -16.98
C GLN A 131 -22.66 12.43 -18.33
N ASP A 132 -22.02 12.97 -19.35
CA ASP A 132 -22.47 12.88 -20.74
C ASP A 132 -21.26 12.81 -21.69
N ALA A 133 -21.50 13.00 -22.99
CA ALA A 133 -20.45 12.95 -24.00
C ALA A 133 -19.40 14.07 -23.85
N THR A 134 -19.74 15.16 -23.16
CA THR A 134 -18.96 16.40 -23.04
C THR A 134 -18.27 16.57 -21.69
N GLY A 135 -18.75 15.93 -20.62
CA GLY A 135 -18.24 16.15 -19.28
C GLY A 135 -18.76 15.19 -18.20
N VAL A 136 -18.26 15.41 -16.98
CA VAL A 136 -18.58 14.63 -15.79
C VAL A 136 -18.72 15.53 -14.58
N THR A 137 -19.68 15.21 -13.71
CA THR A 137 -19.86 15.83 -12.39
C THR A 137 -19.64 14.77 -11.33
N LEU A 138 -18.65 15.01 -10.48
CA LEU A 138 -18.20 14.14 -9.41
C LEU A 138 -18.63 14.70 -8.06
N GLY A 139 -19.11 13.83 -7.18
CA GLY A 139 -19.35 14.13 -5.77
C GLY A 139 -18.17 13.71 -4.93
N THR A 140 -17.59 14.66 -4.21
CA THR A 140 -16.54 14.41 -3.23
C THR A 140 -17.16 14.20 -1.84
N ARG A 141 -16.32 14.03 -0.82
CA ARG A 141 -16.79 13.90 0.57
C ARG A 141 -17.54 15.14 1.04
N VAL A 142 -17.10 16.32 0.60
CA VAL A 142 -17.57 17.62 1.10
C VAL A 142 -18.32 18.42 0.04
N GLY A 143 -18.07 18.21 -1.24
CA GLY A 143 -18.67 19.00 -2.30
C GLY A 143 -18.76 18.28 -3.65
N SER A 144 -18.39 18.99 -4.71
CA SER A 144 -18.46 18.48 -6.08
C SER A 144 -17.46 19.12 -7.01
N VAL A 145 -17.01 18.34 -7.99
CA VAL A 145 -16.14 18.79 -9.10
C VAL A 145 -16.84 18.48 -10.41
N GLN A 146 -17.05 19.49 -11.24
CA GLN A 146 -17.57 19.34 -12.59
C GLN A 146 -16.47 19.63 -13.60
N VAL A 147 -16.31 18.76 -14.59
CA VAL A 147 -15.39 18.93 -15.71
C VAL A 147 -16.21 18.95 -16.99
N THR A 148 -16.08 19.99 -17.80
CA THR A 148 -16.89 20.16 -19.03
C THR A 148 -16.01 20.62 -20.18
N GLY A 149 -16.09 19.92 -21.31
CA GLY A 149 -15.46 20.31 -22.57
C GLY A 149 -16.37 21.15 -23.45
N SER A 150 -15.76 22.01 -24.25
CA SER A 150 -16.40 22.84 -25.27
C SER A 150 -15.45 23.06 -26.45
N SER A 151 -15.98 23.44 -27.61
CA SER A 151 -15.17 23.81 -28.77
C SER A 151 -14.76 25.28 -28.74
N GLY A 152 -13.49 25.54 -29.05
CA GLY A 152 -12.91 26.88 -29.15
C GLY A 152 -12.97 27.69 -27.85
N GLY A 153 -12.72 28.99 -27.97
CA GLY A 153 -12.68 29.92 -26.83
C GLY A 153 -11.28 30.10 -26.24
N SER A 154 -11.14 31.07 -25.34
CA SER A 154 -9.94 31.25 -24.53
C SER A 154 -10.23 30.85 -23.08
N PRO A 155 -9.21 30.41 -22.32
CA PRO A 155 -9.37 30.06 -20.91
C PRO A 155 -10.05 31.17 -20.08
N ASP A 156 -9.63 32.42 -20.23
CA ASP A 156 -10.20 33.55 -19.50
C ASP A 156 -11.68 33.78 -19.81
N ARG A 157 -12.05 33.65 -21.09
CA ARG A 157 -13.45 33.81 -21.50
C ARG A 157 -14.32 32.68 -20.98
N ALA A 158 -13.81 31.45 -20.99
CA ALA A 158 -14.51 30.30 -20.46
C ALA A 158 -14.74 30.46 -18.95
N LEU A 159 -13.70 30.86 -18.21
CA LEU A 159 -13.78 31.16 -16.77
C LEU A 159 -14.83 32.24 -16.48
N GLN A 160 -14.76 33.39 -17.17
CA GLN A 160 -15.73 34.47 -16.99
C GLN A 160 -17.16 34.04 -17.33
N SER A 161 -17.33 33.28 -18.41
CA SER A 161 -18.63 32.75 -18.82
C SER A 161 -19.21 31.83 -17.75
N THR A 162 -18.41 30.93 -17.17
CA THR A 162 -18.85 30.04 -16.10
C THR A 162 -19.35 30.82 -14.89
N VAL A 163 -18.61 31.82 -14.44
CA VAL A 163 -19.00 32.62 -13.27
C VAL A 163 -20.25 33.45 -13.55
N SER A 164 -20.31 34.11 -14.71
CA SER A 164 -21.49 34.91 -15.12
C SER A 164 -22.75 34.09 -15.38
N GLY A 165 -22.59 32.81 -15.71
CA GLY A 165 -23.67 31.87 -15.97
C GLY A 165 -24.26 31.23 -14.70
N LEU A 166 -23.69 31.49 -13.52
CA LEU A 166 -24.22 30.96 -12.27
C LEU A 166 -25.62 31.55 -11.98
N PRO A 167 -26.64 30.72 -11.76
CA PRO A 167 -27.99 31.22 -11.48
C PRO A 167 -28.01 32.03 -10.19
N SER A 168 -28.33 33.33 -10.26
CA SER A 168 -28.35 34.23 -9.09
C SER A 168 -29.38 33.83 -8.02
N SER A 169 -30.40 33.06 -8.39
CA SER A 169 -31.35 32.46 -7.44
C SER A 169 -30.72 31.37 -6.56
N LYS A 170 -29.62 30.76 -7.00
CA LYS A 170 -28.88 29.74 -6.25
C LYS A 170 -27.55 30.24 -5.72
N TRP A 171 -26.88 31.12 -6.46
CA TRP A 171 -25.55 31.64 -6.14
C TRP A 171 -25.64 33.12 -5.80
N GLN A 172 -25.58 33.43 -4.51
CA GLN A 172 -25.67 34.78 -3.98
C GLN A 172 -24.29 35.26 -3.52
N ASP A 173 -24.08 36.57 -3.52
CA ASP A 173 -22.86 37.21 -2.99
C ASP A 173 -21.54 36.66 -3.56
N VAL A 174 -21.54 36.33 -4.86
CA VAL A 174 -20.34 35.82 -5.54
C VAL A 174 -19.26 36.90 -5.54
N THR A 175 -18.13 36.58 -4.90
CA THR A 175 -17.01 37.50 -4.68
C THR A 175 -15.71 36.82 -5.06
N LEU A 176 -14.87 37.51 -5.83
CA LEU A 176 -13.52 37.03 -6.16
C LEU A 176 -12.65 37.05 -4.91
N VAL A 177 -12.06 35.91 -4.58
CA VAL A 177 -11.06 35.79 -3.50
C VAL A 177 -9.67 36.04 -4.06
N GLY A 178 -9.35 35.46 -5.22
CA GLY A 178 -8.06 35.62 -5.86
C GLY A 178 -7.90 34.75 -7.11
N ASN A 179 -6.90 35.08 -7.92
CA ASN A 179 -6.55 34.32 -9.10
C ASN A 179 -5.59 33.17 -8.73
N LEU A 180 -5.74 32.03 -9.40
CA LEU A 180 -4.84 30.89 -9.30
C LEU A 180 -3.68 31.10 -10.28
N MET A 181 -2.54 31.56 -9.75
CA MET A 181 -1.33 31.73 -10.55
C MET A 181 -0.76 30.37 -10.93
N GLY A 182 -0.43 30.16 -12.22
CA GLY A 182 0.03 28.86 -12.71
C GLY A 182 -1.08 27.81 -12.82
N ALA A 183 -2.34 28.24 -12.89
CA ALA A 183 -3.45 27.35 -13.16
C ALA A 183 -3.24 26.62 -14.49
N HIS A 184 -3.36 25.30 -14.46
CA HIS A 184 -3.20 24.44 -15.62
C HIS A 184 -4.17 23.26 -15.54
N ILE A 185 -4.38 22.61 -16.68
CA ILE A 185 -5.10 21.34 -16.79
C ILE A 185 -4.22 20.42 -17.63
N GLY A 186 -3.73 19.35 -17.01
CA GLY A 186 -2.75 18.44 -17.58
C GLY A 186 -1.47 19.19 -17.93
N ASP A 187 -1.02 19.04 -19.16
CA ASP A 187 0.16 19.71 -19.69
C ASP A 187 -0.12 21.11 -20.27
N GLN A 188 -1.31 21.69 -20.03
CA GLN A 188 -1.70 22.98 -20.61
C GLN A 188 -1.96 24.05 -19.57
N ASP A 189 -1.23 25.16 -19.72
CA ASP A 189 -1.48 26.38 -18.97
C ASP A 189 -2.87 26.95 -19.27
N GLY A 190 -3.43 27.60 -18.28
CA GLY A 190 -4.79 28.08 -18.30
C GLY A 190 -5.01 29.31 -17.43
N ALA A 191 -6.29 29.59 -17.21
CA ALA A 191 -6.75 30.63 -16.30
C ALA A 191 -7.48 29.97 -15.13
N GLY A 192 -7.25 30.47 -13.92
CA GLY A 192 -7.94 29.97 -12.75
C GLY A 192 -8.24 31.07 -11.74
N ALA A 193 -9.34 30.92 -11.01
CA ALA A 193 -9.71 31.83 -9.94
C ALA A 193 -10.56 31.14 -8.88
N VAL A 194 -10.45 31.63 -7.65
CA VAL A 194 -11.23 31.18 -6.50
C VAL A 194 -12.21 32.27 -6.10
N TYR A 195 -13.43 31.86 -5.82
CA TYR A 195 -14.54 32.72 -5.43
C TYR A 195 -15.15 32.23 -4.12
N SER A 196 -15.76 33.15 -3.37
CA SER A 196 -16.67 32.82 -2.28
C SER A 196 -18.09 33.21 -2.64
N ALA A 197 -19.06 32.44 -2.17
CA ALA A 197 -20.48 32.71 -2.43
C ALA A 197 -21.36 32.10 -1.33
N ASN A 198 -22.63 32.47 -1.36
CA ASN A 198 -23.72 31.85 -0.60
C ASN A 198 -24.54 30.98 -1.55
N LEU A 199 -24.47 29.66 -1.37
CA LEU A 199 -25.21 28.68 -2.15
C LEU A 199 -26.55 28.37 -1.47
N VAL A 200 -27.65 28.69 -2.15
CA VAL A 200 -29.01 28.43 -1.65
C VAL A 200 -29.42 26.99 -2.02
N GLY A 201 -29.53 26.16 -0.98
CA GLY A 201 -30.00 24.79 -1.12
C GLY A 201 -31.51 24.68 -1.38
N SER A 202 -32.01 23.47 -1.63
CA SER A 202 -33.44 23.18 -1.82
C SER A 202 -34.30 23.56 -0.60
N SER A 203 -33.72 23.60 0.60
CA SER A 203 -34.37 24.06 1.83
C SER A 203 -34.46 25.58 1.97
N GLN A 204 -34.04 26.35 0.95
CA GLN A 204 -33.87 27.82 1.01
C GLN A 204 -32.87 28.29 2.08
N THR A 205 -32.05 27.39 2.62
CA THR A 205 -30.96 27.73 3.51
C THR A 205 -29.73 28.08 2.69
N ALA A 206 -29.13 29.24 2.96
CA ALA A 206 -27.88 29.65 2.32
C ALA A 206 -26.69 29.04 3.06
N THR A 207 -25.84 28.33 2.33
CA THR A 207 -24.58 27.77 2.84
C THR A 207 -23.43 28.55 2.22
N LYS A 208 -22.51 29.04 3.04
CA LYS A 208 -21.28 29.67 2.55
C LYS A 208 -20.42 28.61 1.86
N VAL A 209 -19.96 28.90 0.65
CA VAL A 209 -19.12 28.01 -0.16
C VAL A 209 -17.88 28.74 -0.66
N ARG A 210 -16.83 27.98 -0.97
CA ARG A 210 -15.80 28.40 -1.92
C ARG A 210 -15.85 27.53 -3.15
N PHE A 211 -15.62 28.15 -4.29
CA PHE A 211 -15.50 27.44 -5.54
C PHE A 211 -14.32 27.96 -6.36
N ALA A 212 -13.69 27.05 -7.07
CA ALA A 212 -12.62 27.32 -8.02
C ALA A 212 -13.14 27.06 -9.44
N VAL A 213 -12.76 27.94 -10.36
CA VAL A 213 -12.95 27.75 -11.78
C VAL A 213 -11.58 27.75 -12.43
N ILE A 214 -11.22 26.66 -13.07
CA ILE A 214 -9.96 26.51 -13.83
C ILE A 214 -10.35 26.16 -15.26
N ALA A 215 -9.78 26.86 -16.22
CA ALA A 215 -10.01 26.61 -17.64
C ALA A 215 -8.67 26.53 -18.37
N ALA A 216 -8.59 25.66 -19.37
CA ALA A 216 -7.45 25.59 -20.28
C ALA A 216 -7.94 25.18 -21.67
N THR A 217 -7.15 25.47 -22.70
CA THR A 217 -7.51 25.21 -24.09
C THR A 217 -6.37 24.53 -24.85
N LYS A 218 -6.63 23.38 -25.46
CA LYS A 218 -5.68 22.65 -26.33
C LYS A 218 -6.36 22.19 -27.60
N GLY A 219 -5.70 22.35 -28.75
CA GLY A 219 -6.19 21.78 -30.01
C GLY A 219 -7.61 22.20 -30.40
N GLY A 220 -8.05 23.39 -29.99
CA GLY A 220 -9.41 23.88 -30.24
C GLY A 220 -10.49 23.30 -29.30
N VAL A 221 -10.11 22.60 -28.24
CA VAL A 221 -10.99 22.17 -27.15
C VAL A 221 -10.66 22.99 -25.91
N THR A 222 -11.68 23.59 -25.30
CA THR A 222 -11.58 24.26 -23.99
C THR A 222 -12.25 23.39 -22.94
N VAL A 223 -11.53 23.13 -21.87
CA VAL A 223 -12.02 22.39 -20.70
C VAL A 223 -12.15 23.35 -19.54
N VAL A 224 -13.27 23.27 -18.83
CA VAL A 224 -13.50 23.99 -17.57
C VAL A 224 -13.68 22.98 -16.45
N VAL A 225 -12.92 23.15 -15.38
CA VAL A 225 -13.07 22.49 -14.09
C VAL A 225 -13.72 23.47 -13.12
N PHE A 226 -14.91 23.14 -12.64
CA PHE A 226 -15.65 23.87 -11.62
C PHE A 226 -15.72 23.02 -10.35
N ALA A 227 -14.97 23.39 -9.32
CA ALA A 227 -14.96 22.68 -8.04
C ALA A 227 -15.60 23.55 -6.97
N VAL A 228 -16.51 23.01 -6.16
CA VAL A 228 -17.19 23.74 -5.08
C VAL A 228 -17.23 22.90 -3.81
N ASP A 229 -16.89 23.54 -2.69
CA ASP A 229 -16.97 22.95 -1.36
C ASP A 229 -17.64 23.92 -0.37
N PRO A 230 -18.52 23.41 0.52
CA PRO A 230 -19.08 24.19 1.60
C PRO A 230 -18.02 24.56 2.63
N ALA A 231 -18.16 25.74 3.22
CA ALA A 231 -17.36 26.15 4.35
C ALA A 231 -17.74 25.35 5.59
N ASP A 232 -16.74 24.79 6.26
CA ASP A 232 -16.86 24.13 7.56
C ASP A 232 -15.97 24.89 8.56
N PRO A 233 -16.52 25.71 9.47
CA PRO A 233 -15.75 26.47 10.44
C PRO A 233 -14.76 25.65 11.27
N LYS A 234 -14.96 24.32 11.40
CA LYS A 234 -14.10 23.44 12.20
C LYS A 234 -12.92 22.89 11.41
N ASN A 235 -13.14 22.47 10.17
CA ASN A 235 -12.14 21.73 9.39
C ASN A 235 -11.66 22.50 8.15
N SER A 236 -12.57 23.25 7.51
CA SER A 236 -12.33 23.98 6.26
C SER A 236 -13.05 25.32 6.33
N PRO A 237 -12.58 26.28 7.15
CA PRO A 237 -13.33 27.48 7.52
C PRO A 237 -13.70 28.38 6.33
N ASN A 238 -12.97 28.24 5.23
CA ASN A 238 -13.21 28.95 3.99
C ASN A 238 -13.92 28.09 2.92
N GLY A 239 -14.15 26.80 3.16
CA GLY A 239 -14.50 25.83 2.12
C GLY A 239 -13.30 25.55 1.23
N MET A 240 -13.25 24.35 0.66
CA MET A 240 -12.16 23.83 -0.17
C MET A 240 -10.82 23.73 0.58
N PRO A 241 -10.43 22.54 1.10
CA PRO A 241 -9.10 22.37 1.68
C PRO A 241 -8.07 22.60 0.56
N GLU A 242 -7.28 23.66 0.66
CA GLU A 242 -6.27 24.04 -0.32
C GLU A 242 -5.33 22.84 -0.57
N GLY A 243 -5.40 22.24 -1.77
CA GLY A 243 -4.29 21.47 -2.34
C GLY A 243 -4.34 19.94 -2.30
N GLN A 244 -5.50 19.26 -2.35
CA GLN A 244 -5.49 17.78 -2.44
C GLN A 244 -6.48 17.19 -3.46
N GLU A 245 -7.76 17.57 -3.40
CA GLU A 245 -8.79 16.73 -4.02
C GLU A 245 -8.89 16.90 -5.54
N PHE A 246 -9.03 18.13 -6.05
CA PHE A 246 -9.13 18.37 -7.49
C PHE A 246 -7.79 18.73 -8.15
N ASP A 247 -6.74 18.99 -7.37
CA ASP A 247 -5.40 19.29 -7.89
C ASP A 247 -4.81 18.07 -8.61
N TYR A 248 -4.97 16.89 -8.00
CA TYR A 248 -4.65 15.61 -8.63
C TYR A 248 -5.41 15.43 -9.96
N LEU A 249 -6.71 15.69 -9.97
CA LEU A 249 -7.54 15.60 -11.19
C LEU A 249 -7.06 16.54 -12.28
N CYS A 250 -6.69 17.78 -11.92
CA CYS A 250 -6.18 18.76 -12.88
C CYS A 250 -4.80 18.34 -13.39
N THR A 251 -3.93 17.82 -12.54
CA THR A 251 -2.56 17.40 -12.90
C THR A 251 -2.55 16.17 -13.80
N GLU A 252 -3.34 15.15 -13.47
CA GLU A 252 -3.41 13.89 -14.22
C GLU A 252 -4.39 13.95 -15.41
N PHE A 253 -4.90 15.13 -15.74
CA PHE A 253 -5.79 15.31 -16.88
C PHE A 253 -5.06 15.01 -18.19
N VAL A 254 -5.66 14.18 -19.03
CA VAL A 254 -5.09 13.83 -20.34
C VAL A 254 -5.91 14.46 -21.45
N TRP A 255 -5.28 15.31 -22.25
CA TRP A 255 -5.90 15.89 -23.44
C TRP A 255 -6.06 14.85 -24.56
N GLY A 256 -7.12 15.00 -25.34
CA GLY A 256 -7.26 14.28 -26.60
C GLY A 256 -6.18 14.70 -27.61
N GLN A 257 -5.76 13.76 -28.45
CA GLN A 257 -4.90 14.02 -29.62
C GLN A 257 -5.71 14.66 -30.76
#